data_AF-A0A482VVU5-F1
#
_entry.id   AF-A0A482VVU5-F1
#
_cell.length_a   1.000
_cell.length_b   1.000
_cell.length_c   1.000
_cell.angle_alpha   90.00
_cell.angle_beta   90.00
_cell.angle_gamma   90.00
#
_symmetry.space_group_name_H-M   'P 1'
#
loop_
_entity.id
_entity.type
_entity.pdbx_description
1 polymer ?
#
loop_
_entity_poly.entity_id
_entity_poly.type
_entity_poly.pdbx_seq_one_letter_code
_entity_poly.pdbx_strand_id
1 'polypeptide(L)'
;NSVHIAPVLISFSVIGALLALYGIVYAIDGSLPPPLKLSDEETHPDAFITERARDDLQLLTNLGSRIAGGSENEIEALEFLKNRLNLIIQNAHKNQKLELDVQLAAGSHYLN
;
A
#
# COMPACT_ATOMS: atom_id res chain seq x y z
N ASN A 1 -41.19 -25.84 22.94
CA ASN A 1 -40.99 -24.74 21.96
C ASN A 1 -39.73 -23.91 22.18
N SER A 2 -39.02 -24.02 23.30
CA SER A 2 -37.85 -23.15 23.60
C SER A 2 -36.55 -23.51 22.86
N VAL A 3 -36.40 -24.78 22.42
CA VAL A 3 -35.15 -25.28 21.82
C VAL A 3 -34.86 -24.67 20.44
N HIS A 4 -35.89 -24.23 19.71
CA HIS A 4 -35.76 -23.56 18.42
C HIS A 4 -35.74 -22.02 18.51
N ILE A 5 -36.14 -21.43 19.64
CA ILE A 5 -36.19 -19.96 19.81
C ILE A 5 -34.81 -19.39 20.11
N ALA A 6 -34.01 -20.07 20.94
CA ALA A 6 -32.64 -19.66 21.24
C ALA A 6 -31.74 -19.51 19.99
N PRO A 7 -31.66 -20.49 19.06
CA PRO A 7 -30.83 -20.34 17.86
C PRO A 7 -31.33 -19.24 16.92
N VAL A 8 -32.65 -18.99 16.87
CA VAL A 8 -33.23 -17.92 16.07
C VAL A 8 -32.85 -16.53 16.63
N LEU A 9 -32.94 -16.32 17.94
CA LEU A 9 -32.55 -15.07 18.59
C LEU A 9 -31.04 -14.79 18.46
N ILE A 10 -30.22 -15.83 18.58
CA ILE A 10 -28.76 -15.73 18.35
C ILE A 10 -28.51 -15.32 16.90
N SER A 11 -29.20 -15.92 15.94
CA SER A 11 -29.04 -15.60 14.50
C SER A 11 -29.37 -14.13 14.21
N PHE A 12 -30.49 -13.62 14.73
CA PHE A 12 -30.83 -12.21 14.59
C PHE A 12 -29.82 -11.27 15.27
N SER A 13 -29.30 -11.67 16.42
CA SER A 13 -28.28 -10.88 17.14
C SER A 13 -26.97 -10.81 16.36
N VAL A 14 -26.53 -11.93 15.76
CA VAL A 14 -25.33 -11.97 14.92
C VAL A 14 -25.52 -11.12 13.65
N ILE A 15 -26.66 -11.24 12.98
CA ILE A 15 -26.96 -10.40 11.79
C ILE A 15 -26.98 -8.92 12.17
N GLY A 16 -27.63 -8.57 13.28
CA GLY A 16 -27.67 -7.19 13.79
C GLY A 16 -26.27 -6.66 14.11
N ALA A 17 -25.42 -7.47 14.75
CA ALA A 17 -24.04 -7.12 15.03
C ALA A 17 -23.22 -6.89 13.75
N LEU A 18 -23.37 -7.76 12.74
CA LEU A 18 -22.69 -7.60 11.45
C LEU A 18 -23.13 -6.34 10.70
N LEU A 19 -24.43 -6.02 10.71
CA LEU A 19 -24.96 -4.80 10.09
C LEU A 19 -24.48 -3.55 10.82
N ALA A 20 -24.43 -3.58 12.16
CA ALA A 20 -23.88 -2.49 12.95
C ALA A 20 -22.38 -2.27 12.65
N LEU A 21 -21.60 -3.35 12.58
CA LEU A 21 -20.19 -3.30 12.17
C LEU A 21 -20.02 -2.73 10.76
N TYR A 22 -20.84 -3.18 9.80
CA TYR A 22 -20.84 -2.65 8.44
C TYR A 22 -21.16 -1.15 8.41
N GLY A 23 -22.16 -0.71 9.16
CA GLY A 23 -22.52 0.71 9.26
C GLY A 23 -21.40 1.57 9.85
N ILE A 24 -20.67 1.06 10.85
CA ILE A 24 -19.50 1.73 11.42
C ILE A 24 -18.39 1.86 10.36
N VAL A 25 -18.06 0.78 9.65
CA VAL A 25 -17.04 0.83 8.58
C VAL A 25 -17.44 1.82 7.49
N TYR A 26 -18.70 1.80 7.04
CA TYR A 26 -19.19 2.73 6.02
C TYR A 26 -19.10 4.19 6.46
N ALA A 27 -19.43 4.48 7.72
CA ALA A 27 -19.33 5.84 8.26
C ALA A 27 -17.86 6.31 8.35
N ILE A 28 -16.94 5.41 8.72
CA ILE A 28 -15.50 5.70 8.74
C ILE A 28 -15.01 5.96 7.31
N ASP A 29 -15.39 5.12 6.34
CA ASP A 29 -14.97 5.26 4.95
C ASP A 29 -15.42 6.59 4.33
N GLY A 30 -16.64 7.03 4.65
CA GLY A 30 -17.15 8.35 4.21
C GLY A 30 -16.44 9.55 4.86
N SER A 31 -15.68 9.34 5.93
CA SER A 31 -14.91 10.40 6.62
C SER A 31 -13.46 10.51 6.16
N LEU A 32 -13.00 9.58 5.32
CA LEU A 32 -11.62 9.60 4.80
C LEU A 32 -11.44 10.72 3.78
N PRO A 33 -10.28 11.41 3.78
CA PRO A 33 -9.97 12.40 2.76
C PRO A 33 -9.93 11.74 1.37
N PRO A 34 -10.41 12.43 0.31
CA PRO A 34 -10.40 11.88 -1.03
C PRO A 34 -8.95 11.68 -1.51
N PRO A 35 -8.67 10.61 -2.27
CA PRO A 35 -7.33 10.37 -2.81
C PRO A 35 -7.00 11.42 -3.88
N LEU A 36 -5.83 12.05 -3.74
CA LEU A 36 -5.32 13.00 -4.73
C LEU A 36 -4.78 12.27 -5.98
N LYS A 37 -5.07 12.84 -7.14
CA LYS A 37 -4.64 12.35 -8.46
C LYS A 37 -3.46 13.16 -9.00
N LEU A 38 -2.82 12.65 -10.06
CA LEU A 38 -1.75 13.35 -10.78
C LEU A 38 -2.20 14.72 -11.31
N SER A 39 -3.48 14.87 -11.67
CA SER A 39 -4.04 16.16 -12.08
C SER A 39 -4.02 17.22 -10.98
N ASP A 40 -4.01 16.79 -9.71
CA ASP A 40 -4.11 17.70 -8.56
C ASP A 40 -2.74 18.18 -8.09
N GLU A 41 -1.65 17.62 -8.66
CA GLU A 41 -0.26 17.89 -8.26
C GLU A 41 0.13 19.35 -8.45
N GLU A 42 -0.32 20.02 -9.52
CA GLU A 42 -0.03 21.45 -9.74
C GLU A 42 -0.62 22.33 -8.64
N THR A 43 -1.77 21.94 -8.09
CA THR A 43 -2.48 22.68 -7.03
C THR A 43 -2.03 22.30 -5.63
N HIS A 44 -1.40 21.13 -5.47
CA HIS A 44 -0.94 20.59 -4.19
C HIS A 44 0.49 20.00 -4.31
N PRO A 45 1.51 20.84 -4.59
CA PRO A 45 2.86 20.38 -4.94
C PRO A 45 3.57 19.59 -3.82
N ASP A 46 3.22 19.87 -2.55
CA ASP A 46 3.82 19.21 -1.39
C ASP A 46 2.94 18.08 -0.82
N ALA A 47 1.80 17.78 -1.45
CA ALA A 47 0.87 16.78 -0.95
C ALA A 47 1.19 15.38 -1.49
N PHE A 48 0.78 14.37 -0.73
CA PHE A 48 0.88 12.98 -1.16
C PHE A 48 -0.11 12.69 -2.29
N ILE A 49 0.41 12.34 -3.47
CA ILE A 49 -0.38 11.94 -4.63
C ILE A 49 -0.63 10.43 -4.59
N THR A 50 -1.88 10.05 -4.35
CA THR A 50 -2.28 8.64 -4.15
C THR A 50 -2.16 7.84 -5.44
N GLU A 51 -2.55 8.42 -6.59
CA GLU A 51 -2.45 7.76 -7.90
C GLU A 51 -1.03 7.31 -8.21
N ARG A 52 -0.05 8.23 -8.08
CA ARG A 52 1.37 7.95 -8.24
C ARG A 52 1.87 6.81 -7.35
N ALA A 53 1.50 6.83 -6.07
CA ALA A 53 1.90 5.79 -5.12
C ALA A 53 1.28 4.42 -5.44
N ARG A 54 0.03 4.41 -5.93
CA ARG A 54 -0.63 3.18 -6.38
C ARG A 54 0.01 2.62 -7.64
N ASP A 55 0.37 3.48 -8.59
CA ASP A 55 1.05 3.07 -9.83
C ASP A 55 2.43 2.48 -9.52
N ASP A 56 3.21 3.14 -8.67
CA ASP A 56 4.51 2.64 -8.22
C ASP A 56 4.38 1.26 -7.53
N LEU A 57 3.37 1.10 -6.66
CA LEU A 57 3.08 -0.17 -5.98
C LEU A 57 2.63 -1.26 -6.95
N GLN A 58 1.81 -0.90 -7.94
CA GLN A 58 1.33 -1.83 -8.97
C GLN A 58 2.49 -2.30 -9.85
N LEU A 59 3.37 -1.40 -10.29
CA LEU A 59 4.60 -1.73 -11.00
C LEU A 59 5.44 -2.73 -10.21
N LEU A 60 5.78 -2.42 -8.95
CA LEU A 60 6.54 -3.31 -8.07
C LEU A 60 5.87 -4.66 -7.77
N THR A 61 4.54 -4.73 -7.84
CA THR A 61 3.79 -6.00 -7.65
C THR A 61 3.73 -6.82 -8.92
N ASN A 62 3.76 -6.16 -10.08
CA ASN A 62 3.75 -6.82 -11.37
C ASN A 62 5.12 -7.35 -11.81
N LEU A 63 6.22 -6.91 -11.18
CA LEU A 63 7.57 -7.42 -11.48
C LEU A 63 7.70 -8.93 -11.27
N GLY A 64 6.90 -9.54 -10.39
CA GLY A 64 6.91 -11.00 -10.17
C GLY A 64 7.51 -11.39 -8.82
N SER A 65 8.43 -12.36 -8.82
CA SER A 65 8.97 -12.95 -7.59
C SER A 65 9.79 -11.94 -6.78
N ARG A 66 9.48 -11.80 -5.49
CA ARG A 66 10.21 -10.93 -4.53
C ARG A 66 11.22 -11.72 -3.68
N ILE A 67 11.59 -12.91 -4.15
CA ILE A 67 12.50 -13.79 -3.44
C ILE A 67 13.94 -13.35 -3.76
N ALA A 68 14.77 -13.27 -2.72
CA ALA A 68 16.19 -12.95 -2.87
C ALA A 68 16.88 -13.93 -3.83
N GLY A 69 17.69 -13.41 -4.74
CA GLY A 69 18.37 -14.16 -5.79
C GLY A 69 17.59 -14.34 -7.10
N GLY A 70 16.31 -13.94 -7.15
CA GLY A 70 15.53 -13.87 -8.39
C GLY A 70 15.87 -12.62 -9.24
N SER A 71 15.79 -12.72 -10.56
CA SER A 71 16.09 -11.59 -11.47
C SER A 71 15.16 -10.40 -11.23
N GLU A 72 13.89 -10.69 -10.99
CA GLU A 72 12.83 -9.71 -10.73
C GLU A 72 13.13 -8.87 -9.48
N ASN A 73 13.66 -9.51 -8.42
CA ASN A 73 14.01 -8.84 -7.16
C ASN A 73 15.38 -8.14 -7.22
N GLU A 74 16.40 -8.81 -7.73
CA GLU A 74 17.79 -8.31 -7.67
C GLU A 74 18.11 -7.26 -8.73
N ILE A 75 17.44 -7.32 -9.89
CA ILE A 75 17.71 -6.43 -11.03
C ILE A 75 16.53 -5.47 -11.21
N GLU A 76 15.34 -5.98 -11.54
CA GLU A 76 14.23 -5.13 -11.98
C GLU A 76 13.69 -4.23 -10.85
N ALA A 77 13.46 -4.80 -9.66
CA ALA A 77 13.02 -4.02 -8.50
C ALA A 77 14.09 -3.03 -8.04
N LEU A 78 15.37 -3.42 -8.07
CA LEU A 78 16.48 -2.54 -7.74
C LEU A 78 16.56 -1.35 -8.71
N GLU A 79 16.49 -1.61 -10.02
CA GLU A 79 16.51 -0.56 -11.04
C GLU A 79 15.31 0.39 -10.89
N PHE A 80 14.11 -0.15 -10.67
CA PHE A 80 12.92 0.65 -10.41
C PHE A 80 13.13 1.60 -9.21
N LEU A 81 13.56 1.06 -8.06
CA LEU A 81 13.77 1.85 -6.85
C LEU A 81 14.88 2.87 -7.02
N LYS A 82 16.00 2.49 -7.64
CA LYS A 82 17.12 3.37 -7.94
C LYS A 82 16.70 4.55 -8.82
N ASN A 83 15.92 4.28 -9.88
CA ASN A 83 15.39 5.31 -10.75
C ASN A 83 14.47 6.28 -10.00
N ARG A 84 13.59 5.75 -9.13
CA ARG A 84 12.68 6.57 -8.33
C ARG A 84 13.39 7.45 -7.32
N LEU A 85 14.40 6.90 -6.62
CA LEU A 85 15.22 7.65 -5.66
C LEU A 85 16.06 8.72 -6.36
N ASN A 86 16.61 8.43 -7.55
CA ASN A 86 17.33 9.44 -8.34
C ASN A 86 16.44 10.63 -8.70
N LEU A 87 15.17 10.40 -9.07
CA LEU A 87 14.22 11.49 -9.31
C LEU A 87 13.98 12.32 -8.05
N ILE A 88 13.87 11.69 -6.88
CA ILE A 88 13.72 12.40 -5.60
C ILE A 88 14.96 13.25 -5.31
N ILE A 89 16.16 12.70 -5.52
CA ILE A 89 17.44 13.41 -5.32
C ILE A 89 17.54 14.62 -6.27
N GLN A 90 17.12 14.47 -7.53
CA GLN A 90 17.13 15.55 -8.52
C GLN A 90 16.17 16.70 -8.16
N ASN A 91 15.05 16.39 -7.53
CA ASN A 91 14.04 17.36 -7.12
C ASN A 91 14.22 17.87 -5.68
N ALA A 92 15.26 17.43 -4.98
CA ALA A 92 15.52 17.82 -3.60
C ALA A 92 15.86 19.32 -3.47
N HIS A 93 15.44 19.92 -2.37
CA HIS A 93 15.75 21.31 -2.10
C HIS A 93 17.26 21.51 -1.86
N LYS A 94 17.82 22.68 -2.20
CA LYS A 94 19.26 22.98 -2.07
C LYS A 94 19.84 22.81 -0.66
N ASN A 95 18.98 22.85 0.36
CA ASN A 95 19.36 22.67 1.77
C ASN A 95 19.29 21.20 2.23
N GLN A 96 18.89 20.27 1.36
CA GLN A 96 18.81 18.84 1.63
C GLN A 96 19.98 18.15 0.93
N LYS A 97 20.73 17.33 1.68
CA LYS A 97 21.78 16.48 1.12
C LYS A 97 21.28 15.04 1.14
N LEU A 98 20.98 14.51 -0.05
CA LEU A 98 20.57 13.12 -0.23
C LEU A 98 21.69 12.36 -0.93
N GLU A 99 22.03 11.19 -0.41
CA GLU A 99 23.03 10.28 -0.98
C GLU A 99 22.37 8.91 -1.17
N LEU A 100 22.63 8.28 -2.31
CA LEU A 100 22.16 6.94 -2.62
C LEU A 100 23.35 5.97 -2.58
N ASP A 101 23.29 5.01 -1.67
CA ASP A 101 24.24 3.91 -1.58
C ASP A 101 23.52 2.59 -1.92
N VAL A 102 24.13 1.78 -2.78
CA VAL A 102 23.59 0.48 -3.19
C VAL A 102 24.47 -0.60 -2.59
N GLN A 103 23.91 -1.33 -1.63
CA GLN A 103 24.63 -2.38 -0.91
C GLN A 103 24.23 -3.74 -1.44
N LEU A 104 25.23 -4.56 -1.74
CA LEU A 104 25.02 -5.97 -2.03
C LEU A 104 24.94 -6.74 -0.71
N ALA A 105 23.73 -7.07 -0.28
CA ALA A 105 23.50 -7.93 0.87
C ALA A 105 23.41 -9.39 0.43
N ALA A 106 24.35 -10.22 0.85
CA ALA A 106 24.26 -11.67 0.64
C ALA A 106 23.40 -12.28 1.76
N GLY A 107 22.18 -12.71 1.41
CA GLY A 107 21.30 -13.47 2.29
C GLY A 107 20.57 -14.53 1.49
N SER A 108 20.61 -15.79 1.93
CA SER A 108 19.86 -16.86 1.28
C SER A 108 18.60 -17.16 2.08
N HIS A 109 17.44 -17.03 1.43
CA HIS A 109 16.18 -17.54 1.93
C HIS A 109 15.91 -18.90 1.28
N TYR A 110 16.65 -19.92 1.71
CA TYR A 110 16.26 -21.31 1.40
C TYR A 110 15.00 -21.63 2.20
N LEU A 111 13.85 -21.76 1.52
CA LEU A 111 12.69 -22.46 2.05
C LEU A 111 13.05 -23.95 2.07
N ASN A 112 13.27 -24.50 3.27
CA ASN A 112 13.38 -25.94 3.51
C ASN A 112 11.98 -26.59 3.48
#